data_AF-A0A8S0FHW9-F1
#
_entry.id   AF-A0A8S0FHW9-F1
#
_cell.length_a   1.000
_cell.length_b   1.000
_cell.length_c   1.000
_cell.angle_alpha   90.00
_cell.angle_beta   90.00
_cell.angle_gamma   90.00
#
_symmetry.space_group_name_H-M   'P 1'
#
loop_
_entity.id
_entity.type
_entity.pdbx_description
1 polymer ?
#
loop_
_entity_poly.entity_id
_entity_poly.type
_entity_poly.pdbx_seq_one_letter_code
_entity_poly.pdbx_strand_id
1 'polypeptide(L)'
;MLDSGGFAVVFDMGDGYKSLCENMGGVYLDGETLRFNPFANITDIDQSAERVRDQLSVMASPNGNLDEVHEGLLLQAVRASWLAKKKQARIDDVVDFLKNARDNDQYVESPTIRSRLDEMIVLLDQYTANGTYGRYFNIFSLMSRPCGMTQKWWCWSWADWKTVRHCWLR
;
A
#
# COMPACT_ATOMS: atom_id res chain seq x y z
N MET A 1 1.61 20.03 25.22
CA MET A 1 1.49 21.15 24.26
C MET A 1 2.57 20.95 23.20
N LEU A 2 2.32 21.34 21.95
CA LEU A 2 3.35 21.26 20.89
C LEU A 2 4.59 22.11 21.23
N ASP A 3 4.45 23.11 22.11
CA ASP A 3 5.53 23.98 22.60
C ASP A 3 6.54 23.32 23.56
N SER A 4 6.33 22.06 23.97
CA SER A 4 7.26 21.33 24.83
C SER A 4 8.17 20.35 24.07
N GLY A 5 8.31 20.51 22.73
CA GLY A 5 9.16 19.64 21.90
C GLY A 5 8.56 18.28 21.55
N GLY A 6 7.23 18.14 21.68
CA GLY A 6 6.51 16.91 21.32
C GLY A 6 6.23 16.82 19.81
N PHE A 7 6.12 15.59 19.30
CA PHE A 7 5.67 15.33 17.92
C PHE A 7 4.16 15.08 17.90
N ALA A 8 3.46 15.65 16.92
CA ALA A 8 2.06 15.35 16.66
C ALA A 8 1.83 15.03 15.18
N VAL A 9 0.92 14.09 14.94
CA VAL A 9 0.39 13.78 13.62
C VAL A 9 -1.10 14.10 13.66
N VAL A 10 -1.57 14.88 12.69
CA VAL A 10 -2.98 15.27 12.57
C VAL A 10 -3.49 14.77 11.23
N PHE A 11 -4.60 14.02 11.26
CA PHE A 11 -5.35 13.68 10.05
C PHE A 11 -6.34 14.80 9.78
N ASP A 12 -5.98 15.69 8.85
CA ASP A 12 -6.76 16.86 8.50
C ASP A 12 -7.61 16.59 7.26
N MET A 13 -8.91 16.51 7.47
CA MET A 13 -9.91 16.18 6.46
C MET A 13 -10.45 17.39 5.69
N GLY A 14 -10.24 18.60 6.24
CA GLY A 14 -10.82 19.84 5.71
C GLY A 14 -9.78 20.92 5.46
N ASP A 15 -8.50 20.55 5.42
CA ASP A 15 -7.34 21.45 5.27
C ASP A 15 -7.25 22.57 6.33
N GLY A 16 -7.99 22.46 7.44
CA GLY A 16 -8.07 23.49 8.48
C GLY A 16 -6.79 23.67 9.30
N TYR A 17 -5.90 22.67 9.27
CA TYR A 17 -4.60 22.65 9.94
C TYR A 17 -3.44 22.90 8.97
N LYS A 18 -3.69 23.05 7.67
CA LYS A 18 -2.63 23.28 6.67
C LYS A 18 -1.77 24.50 7.00
N SER A 19 -2.40 25.66 7.19
CA SER A 19 -1.68 26.89 7.54
C SER A 19 -0.98 26.81 8.90
N LEU A 20 -1.56 26.10 9.87
CA LEU A 20 -0.90 25.90 11.17
C LEU A 20 0.34 25.00 11.03
N CYS A 21 0.23 23.91 10.27
CA CYS A 21 1.33 22.98 10.01
C CYS A 21 2.51 23.71 9.35
N GLU A 22 2.25 24.50 8.31
CA GLU A 22 3.26 25.28 7.60
C GLU A 22 3.90 26.35 8.52
N ASN A 23 3.09 27.08 9.30
CA ASN A 23 3.59 28.12 10.21
C ASN A 23 4.45 27.56 11.35
N MET A 24 4.19 26.33 11.78
CA MET A 24 4.97 25.64 12.83
C MET A 24 6.21 24.93 12.26
N GLY A 25 6.51 25.08 10.96
CA GLY A 25 7.61 24.39 10.29
C GLY A 25 7.39 22.88 10.12
N GLY A 26 6.14 22.43 10.23
CA GLY A 26 5.72 21.06 9.94
C GLY A 26 5.67 20.75 8.44
N VAL A 27 5.48 19.48 8.13
CA VAL A 27 5.31 19.01 6.74
C VAL A 27 3.84 18.66 6.54
N TYR A 28 3.15 19.43 5.71
CA TYR A 28 1.80 19.09 5.28
C TYR A 28 1.87 18.08 4.13
N LEU A 29 1.31 16.88 4.33
CA LEU A 29 1.20 15.86 3.30
C LEU A 29 -0.20 15.90 2.71
N ASP A 30 -0.30 16.45 1.50
CA ASP A 30 -1.56 16.54 0.77
C ASP A 30 -1.95 15.16 0.20
N GLY A 31 -3.09 14.63 0.62
CA GLY A 31 -3.64 13.35 0.17
C GLY A 31 -3.89 13.30 -1.35
N GLU A 32 -4.16 14.43 -2.00
CA GLU A 32 -4.35 14.50 -3.46
C GLU A 32 -3.04 14.27 -4.22
N THR A 33 -1.90 14.56 -3.61
CA THR A 33 -0.56 14.40 -4.19
C THR A 33 0.20 13.23 -3.58
N LEU A 34 -0.29 12.67 -2.48
CA LEU A 34 0.32 11.51 -1.84
C LEU A 34 0.24 10.31 -2.79
N ARG A 35 1.41 9.74 -3.07
CA ARG A 35 1.56 8.57 -3.92
C ARG A 35 2.27 7.49 -3.15
N PHE A 36 1.65 6.33 -3.09
CA PHE A 36 2.19 5.22 -2.33
C PHE A 36 2.49 4.06 -3.25
N ASN A 37 3.77 3.86 -3.57
CA ASN A 37 4.22 2.61 -4.15
C ASN A 37 4.65 1.67 -3.01
N PRO A 38 4.00 0.49 -2.83
CA PRO A 38 4.33 -0.45 -1.76
C PRO A 38 5.77 -0.98 -1.82
N PHE A 39 6.43 -0.87 -2.97
CA PHE A 39 7.81 -1.35 -3.18
C PHE A 39 8.87 -0.25 -3.06
N ALA A 40 8.50 1.04 -2.98
CA ALA A 40 9.46 2.15 -3.14
C ALA A 40 10.64 2.12 -2.14
N ASN A 41 10.36 1.76 -0.89
CA ASN A 41 11.32 1.83 0.21
C ASN A 41 11.91 0.48 0.63
N ILE A 42 11.70 -0.58 -0.15
CA ILE A 42 12.27 -1.89 0.15
C ILE A 42 13.76 -1.88 -0.23
N THR A 43 14.59 -2.43 0.65
CA THR A 43 16.02 -2.66 0.41
C THR A 43 16.34 -4.15 0.44
N ASP A 44 15.70 -4.86 1.37
CA ASP A 44 15.78 -6.30 1.52
C ASP A 44 14.35 -6.87 1.48
N ILE A 45 14.08 -7.71 0.48
CA ILE A 45 12.76 -8.31 0.27
C ILE A 45 12.47 -9.42 1.26
N ASP A 46 13.49 -10.13 1.76
CA ASP A 46 13.28 -11.23 2.70
C ASP A 46 12.77 -10.70 4.05
N GLN A 47 13.17 -9.49 4.40
CA GLN A 47 12.69 -8.78 5.60
C GLN A 47 11.39 -7.99 5.37
N SER A 48 11.05 -7.66 4.11
CA SER A 48 9.97 -6.71 3.81
C SER A 48 8.74 -7.31 3.13
N ALA A 49 8.86 -8.48 2.49
CA ALA A 49 7.80 -9.05 1.66
C ALA A 49 6.51 -9.26 2.44
N GLU A 50 6.61 -9.77 3.67
CA GLU A 50 5.48 -9.98 4.56
C GLU A 50 4.76 -8.67 4.90
N ARG A 51 5.50 -7.59 5.19
CA ARG A 51 4.92 -6.27 5.45
C ARG A 51 4.20 -5.70 4.23
N VAL A 52 4.72 -5.95 3.03
CA VAL A 52 4.07 -5.52 1.78
C VAL A 52 2.81 -6.32 1.53
N ARG A 53 2.89 -7.65 1.75
CA ARG A 53 1.74 -8.56 1.68
C ARG A 53 0.65 -8.12 2.66
N ASP A 54 0.97 -7.85 3.93
CA ASP A 54 0.00 -7.37 4.94
C ASP A 54 -0.69 -6.08 4.50
N GLN A 55 0.07 -5.16 3.92
CA GLN A 55 -0.49 -3.92 3.41
C GLN A 55 -1.48 -4.18 2.25
N LEU A 56 -1.11 -5.04 1.30
CA LEU A 56 -2.00 -5.39 0.19
C LEU A 56 -3.24 -6.17 0.67
N SER A 57 -3.11 -6.99 1.71
CA SER A 57 -4.24 -7.70 2.32
C SER A 57 -5.26 -6.75 2.94
N VAL A 58 -4.79 -5.70 3.63
CA VAL A 58 -5.67 -4.65 4.15
C VAL A 58 -6.34 -3.88 3.02
N MET A 59 -5.64 -3.61 1.92
CA MET A 59 -6.23 -2.93 0.75
C MET A 59 -7.30 -3.80 0.09
N ALA A 60 -7.02 -5.08 -0.12
CA ALA A 60 -7.93 -6.03 -0.75
C ALA A 60 -9.15 -6.33 0.13
N SER A 61 -8.91 -6.62 1.41
CA SER A 61 -9.96 -7.03 2.35
C SER A 61 -9.75 -6.35 3.70
N PRO A 62 -10.20 -5.10 3.84
CA PRO A 62 -9.99 -4.35 5.07
C PRO A 62 -10.62 -5.04 6.30
N ASN A 63 -11.71 -5.77 6.12
CA ASN A 63 -12.36 -6.53 7.19
C ASN A 63 -11.65 -7.84 7.56
N GLY A 64 -10.55 -8.19 6.87
CA GLY A 64 -9.76 -9.39 7.17
C GLY A 64 -10.38 -10.69 6.64
N ASN A 65 -11.04 -10.66 5.48
CA ASN A 65 -11.66 -11.86 4.90
C ASN A 65 -10.67 -12.73 4.09
N LEU A 66 -9.39 -12.37 4.03
CA LEU A 66 -8.36 -13.19 3.39
C LEU A 66 -7.87 -14.25 4.39
N ASP A 67 -7.94 -15.52 3.98
CA ASP A 67 -7.43 -16.63 4.78
C ASP A 67 -5.92 -16.88 4.54
N GLU A 68 -5.33 -17.81 5.29
CA GLU A 68 -3.90 -18.13 5.21
C GLU A 68 -3.42 -18.54 3.80
N VAL A 69 -4.31 -19.12 2.97
CA VAL A 69 -3.97 -19.52 1.60
C VAL A 69 -3.90 -18.29 0.70
N HIS A 70 -4.81 -17.33 0.86
CA HIS A 70 -4.71 -16.03 0.20
C HIS A 70 -3.41 -15.33 0.56
N GLU A 71 -3.09 -15.26 1.85
CA GLU A 71 -1.86 -14.62 2.34
C GLU A 71 -0.60 -15.27 1.79
N GLY A 72 -0.59 -16.60 1.67
CA GLY A 72 0.51 -17.36 1.06
C GLY A 72 0.68 -17.08 -0.43
N LEU A 73 -0.41 -17.06 -1.20
CA LEU A 73 -0.41 -16.76 -2.64
C LEU A 73 -0.01 -15.29 -2.90
N LEU A 74 -0.52 -14.36 -2.09
CA LEU A 74 -0.19 -12.94 -2.19
C LEU A 74 1.29 -12.68 -1.85
N LEU A 75 1.85 -13.38 -0.86
CA LEU A 75 3.28 -13.31 -0.55
C LEU A 75 4.15 -13.76 -1.75
N GLN A 76 3.74 -14.81 -2.45
CA GLN A 76 4.43 -15.25 -3.67
C GLN A 76 4.39 -14.18 -4.75
N ALA A 77 3.22 -13.57 -4.97
CA ALA A 77 3.04 -12.51 -5.95
C ALA A 77 3.89 -11.27 -5.63
N VAL A 78 3.95 -10.86 -4.37
CA VAL A 78 4.79 -9.74 -3.89
C VAL A 78 6.27 -10.02 -4.16
N ARG A 79 6.76 -11.22 -3.79
CA ARG A 79 8.16 -11.60 -4.02
C ARG A 79 8.49 -11.64 -5.52
N ALA A 80 7.62 -12.25 -6.33
CA ALA A 80 7.82 -12.32 -7.77
C ALA A 80 7.86 -10.94 -8.43
N SER A 81 6.94 -10.04 -8.04
CA SER A 81 6.90 -8.65 -8.52
C SER A 81 8.19 -7.91 -8.18
N TRP A 82 8.66 -8.04 -6.93
CA TRP A 82 9.94 -7.45 -6.53
C TRP A 82 11.13 -8.05 -7.28
N LEU A 83 11.18 -9.37 -7.47
CA LEU A 83 12.26 -10.01 -8.20
C LEU A 83 12.33 -9.53 -9.65
N ALA A 84 11.18 -9.31 -10.29
CA ALA A 84 11.08 -8.82 -11.66
C ALA A 84 11.46 -7.34 -11.80
N LYS A 85 10.97 -6.46 -10.92
CA LYS A 85 11.05 -4.99 -11.12
C LYS A 85 11.65 -4.19 -9.96
N LYS A 86 12.00 -4.84 -8.85
CA LYS A 86 12.56 -4.20 -7.64
C LYS A 86 11.69 -3.02 -7.21
N LYS A 87 12.29 -1.85 -6.97
CA LYS A 87 11.60 -0.61 -6.56
C LYS A 87 10.63 -0.06 -7.61
N GLN A 88 10.68 -0.56 -8.84
CA GLN A 88 9.76 -0.19 -9.90
C GLN A 88 8.53 -1.10 -9.95
N ALA A 89 8.50 -2.17 -9.14
CA ALA A 89 7.33 -3.01 -8.99
C ALA A 89 6.14 -2.19 -8.49
N ARG A 90 4.95 -2.62 -8.89
CA ARG A 90 3.67 -1.95 -8.72
C ARG A 90 2.58 -2.95 -8.36
N ILE A 91 1.40 -2.44 -8.01
CA ILE A 91 0.23 -3.29 -7.77
C ILE A 91 -0.22 -3.99 -9.06
N ASP A 92 -0.01 -3.37 -10.24
CA ASP A 92 -0.23 -4.06 -11.53
C ASP A 92 0.56 -5.37 -11.59
N ASP A 93 1.83 -5.36 -11.20
CA ASP A 93 2.70 -6.54 -11.30
C ASP A 93 2.23 -7.68 -10.39
N VAL A 94 1.70 -7.32 -9.21
CA VAL A 94 1.12 -8.29 -8.28
C VAL A 94 -0.13 -8.90 -8.90
N VAL A 95 -1.04 -8.07 -9.43
CA VAL A 95 -2.29 -8.55 -10.07
C VAL A 95 -1.99 -9.37 -11.33
N ASP A 96 -1.02 -8.97 -12.13
CA ASP A 96 -0.59 -9.71 -13.32
C ASP A 96 -0.01 -11.08 -12.93
N PHE A 97 0.80 -11.14 -11.87
CA PHE A 97 1.27 -12.42 -11.34
C PHE A 97 0.11 -13.30 -10.90
N LEU A 98 -0.88 -12.77 -10.18
CA LEU A 98 -2.04 -13.54 -9.73
C LEU A 98 -2.87 -14.07 -10.90
N LYS A 99 -3.07 -13.26 -11.95
CA LYS A 99 -3.73 -13.68 -13.21
C LYS A 99 -2.98 -14.82 -13.88
N ASN A 100 -1.66 -14.69 -14.01
CA ASN A 100 -0.81 -15.72 -14.59
C ASN A 100 -0.81 -17.01 -13.74
N ALA A 101 -0.80 -16.89 -12.41
CA ALA A 101 -0.90 -18.02 -11.51
C ALA A 101 -2.24 -18.73 -11.68
N ARG A 102 -3.35 -17.99 -11.74
CA ARG A 102 -4.69 -18.57 -11.95
C ARG A 102 -4.75 -19.39 -13.23
N ASP A 103 -4.14 -18.91 -14.31
CA ASP A 103 -4.15 -19.59 -15.61
C ASP A 103 -3.07 -20.67 -15.75
N ASN A 104 -2.25 -20.88 -14.73
CA ASN A 104 -1.20 -21.88 -14.75
C ASN A 104 -1.76 -23.30 -14.61
N ASP A 105 -1.21 -24.24 -15.40
CA ASP A 105 -1.56 -25.67 -15.36
C ASP A 105 -1.39 -26.29 -13.96
N GLN A 106 -0.48 -25.76 -13.14
CA GLN A 106 -0.27 -26.18 -11.74
C GLN A 106 -1.56 -26.15 -10.90
N TYR A 107 -2.47 -25.20 -11.17
CA TYR A 107 -3.70 -25.04 -10.40
C TYR A 107 -4.96 -25.43 -11.18
N VAL A 108 -4.83 -26.06 -12.36
CA VAL A 108 -5.97 -26.41 -13.21
C VAL A 108 -6.95 -27.34 -12.49
N GLU A 109 -6.43 -28.31 -11.73
CA GLU A 109 -7.20 -29.26 -10.92
C GLU A 109 -7.48 -28.74 -9.48
N SER A 110 -7.22 -27.46 -9.21
CA SER A 110 -7.36 -26.86 -7.87
C SER A 110 -8.37 -25.69 -7.89
N PRO A 111 -9.68 -25.96 -8.08
CA PRO A 111 -10.70 -24.91 -8.21
C PRO A 111 -10.75 -23.98 -6.99
N THR A 112 -10.52 -24.53 -5.80
CA THR A 112 -10.46 -23.77 -4.54
C THR A 112 -9.31 -22.75 -4.50
N ILE A 113 -8.17 -23.05 -5.12
CA ILE A 113 -7.03 -22.12 -5.24
C ILE A 113 -7.33 -21.05 -6.30
N ARG A 114 -7.89 -21.46 -7.45
CA ARG A 114 -8.29 -20.53 -8.51
C ARG A 114 -9.32 -19.51 -8.03
N SER A 115 -10.31 -19.91 -7.24
CA SER A 115 -11.29 -19.01 -6.62
C SER A 115 -10.60 -17.93 -5.77
N ARG A 116 -9.63 -18.32 -4.94
CA ARG A 116 -8.88 -17.37 -4.09
C ARG A 116 -8.04 -16.39 -4.90
N LEU A 117 -7.44 -16.86 -6.00
CA LEU A 117 -6.74 -16.00 -6.94
C LEU A 117 -7.70 -15.01 -7.59
N ASP A 118 -8.86 -15.46 -8.06
CA ASP A 118 -9.89 -14.60 -8.65
C ASP A 118 -10.41 -13.56 -7.64
N GLU A 119 -10.65 -13.94 -6.38
CA GLU A 119 -11.06 -13.04 -5.31
C GLU A 119 -10.02 -11.93 -5.10
N MET A 120 -8.73 -12.26 -4.98
CA MET A 120 -7.68 -11.25 -4.83
C MET A 120 -7.53 -10.37 -6.08
N ILE A 121 -7.65 -10.93 -7.28
CA ILE A 121 -7.60 -10.17 -8.53
C ILE A 121 -8.70 -9.11 -8.52
N VAL A 122 -9.95 -9.49 -8.25
CA VAL A 122 -11.09 -8.56 -8.21
C VAL A 122 -10.88 -7.47 -7.15
N LEU A 123 -10.43 -7.86 -5.95
CA LEU A 123 -10.27 -6.92 -4.84
C LEU A 123 -9.10 -5.94 -5.05
N LEU A 124 -8.01 -6.37 -5.69
CA LEU A 124 -6.84 -5.52 -5.94
C LEU A 124 -6.94 -4.71 -7.25
N ASP A 125 -7.80 -5.09 -8.19
CA ASP A 125 -7.94 -4.44 -9.51
C ASP A 125 -8.21 -2.93 -9.40
N GLN A 126 -9.01 -2.52 -8.41
CA GLN A 126 -9.32 -1.11 -8.13
C GLN A 126 -8.08 -0.24 -7.79
N TYR A 127 -6.97 -0.86 -7.41
CA TYR A 127 -5.70 -0.19 -7.11
C TYR A 127 -4.67 -0.30 -8.24
N THR A 128 -5.00 -1.01 -9.33
CA THR A 128 -4.18 -1.04 -10.55
C THR A 128 -4.26 0.29 -11.30
N ALA A 129 -3.43 0.50 -12.33
CA ALA A 129 -3.29 1.80 -12.98
C ALA A 129 -4.61 2.28 -13.62
N ASN A 130 -5.45 1.33 -14.02
CA ASN A 130 -6.77 1.56 -14.60
C ASN A 130 -7.91 1.54 -13.57
N GLY A 131 -7.61 1.18 -12.32
CA GLY A 131 -8.56 1.12 -11.22
C GLY A 131 -8.88 2.50 -10.63
N THR A 132 -10.02 2.60 -9.95
CA THR A 132 -10.53 3.82 -9.32
C THR A 132 -9.49 4.53 -8.44
N TYR A 133 -8.65 3.77 -7.74
CA TYR A 133 -7.62 4.27 -6.82
C TYR A 133 -6.19 4.22 -7.38
N GLY A 134 -6.02 3.81 -8.65
CA GLY A 134 -4.71 3.65 -9.29
C GLY A 134 -3.83 4.90 -9.25
N ARG A 135 -4.44 6.08 -9.35
CA ARG A 135 -3.74 7.37 -9.29
C ARG A 135 -3.02 7.60 -7.95
N TYR A 136 -3.47 6.99 -6.86
CA TYR A 136 -2.87 7.13 -5.53
C TYR A 136 -1.82 6.04 -5.24
N PHE A 137 -2.10 4.80 -5.65
CA PHE A 137 -1.29 3.64 -5.24
C PHE A 137 -0.37 3.10 -6.33
N ASN A 138 -0.44 3.66 -7.55
CA ASN A 138 0.13 2.98 -8.71
C ASN A 138 0.83 3.86 -9.74
N ILE A 139 1.47 4.92 -9.25
CA ILE A 139 2.34 5.75 -10.07
C ILE A 139 3.77 5.75 -9.54
N PHE A 140 4.69 6.19 -10.41
CA PHE A 140 6.07 6.42 -10.02
C PHE A 140 6.10 7.41 -8.85
N SER A 141 6.63 6.98 -7.70
CA SER A 141 6.84 7.88 -6.57
C SER A 141 7.92 8.88 -6.96
N LEU A 142 7.50 10.06 -7.41
CA LEU A 142 8.32 11.27 -7.45
C LEU A 142 8.45 11.81 -6.03
N MET A 143 8.97 11.01 -5.09
CA MET A 143 9.69 11.61 -3.97
C MET A 143 11.04 12.09 -4.52
N SER A 144 11.01 13.20 -5.29
CA SER A 144 12.18 14.00 -5.54
C SER A 144 12.73 14.41 -4.18
N ARG A 145 13.87 13.82 -3.80
CA ARG A 145 14.60 14.13 -2.59
C ARG A 145 14.74 15.66 -2.47
N PRO A 146 14.19 16.31 -1.43
CA PRO A 146 14.72 17.58 -1.01
C PRO A 146 16.14 17.29 -0.50
N CYS A 147 17.12 17.97 -1.07
CA CYS A 147 18.51 17.91 -0.64
C CYS A 147 18.59 18.12 0.89
N GLY A 148 19.12 17.14 1.61
CA GLY A 148 19.69 17.36 2.95
C GLY A 148 18.80 17.14 4.19
N MET A 149 18.00 16.08 4.28
CA MET A 149 17.46 15.64 5.58
C MET A 149 17.85 14.20 5.92
N THR A 150 18.54 14.07 7.05
CA THR A 150 18.94 12.82 7.68
C THR A 150 17.72 11.98 8.05
N GLN A 151 17.81 10.67 7.78
CA GLN A 151 16.77 9.69 8.07
C GLN A 151 16.20 9.87 9.48
N LYS A 152 14.92 10.23 9.57
CA LYS A 152 14.12 10.08 10.79
C LYS A 152 12.82 9.35 10.47
N TRP A 153 12.87 8.04 10.74
CA TRP A 153 11.81 7.21 11.31
C TRP A 153 10.37 7.49 10.84
N TRP A 154 9.87 6.60 9.99
CA TRP A 154 8.44 6.46 9.69
C TRP A 154 7.81 5.58 10.78
N CYS A 155 6.85 6.11 11.54
CA CYS A 155 6.07 5.35 12.50
C CYS A 155 4.64 5.17 11.96
N TRP A 156 4.37 4.01 11.37
CA TRP A 156 3.01 3.51 11.16
C TRP A 156 2.62 2.70 12.39
N SER A 157 1.73 3.23 13.23
CA SER A 157 1.05 2.45 14.25
C SER A 157 -0.36 2.15 13.75
N TRP A 158 -0.71 0.87 13.70
CA TRP A 158 -2.03 0.38 13.35
C TRP A 158 -3.05 0.82 14.40
N ALA A 159 -3.72 1.95 14.14
CA ALA A 159 -5.03 2.22 14.72
C ALA A 159 -6.08 1.81 13.67
N ASP A 160 -6.85 0.79 14.01
CA ASP A 160 -8.03 0.25 13.31
C ASP A 160 -8.53 1.08 12.11
N TRP A 161 -8.38 0.53 10.90
CA TRP A 161 -8.78 1.13 9.63
C TRP A 161 -10.30 1.40 9.54
N LYS A 162 -11.13 0.85 10.45
CA LYS A 162 -12.54 1.29 10.61
C LYS A 162 -12.64 2.79 10.86
N THR A 163 -11.62 3.39 11.48
CA THR A 163 -11.51 4.83 11.72
C THR A 163 -11.18 5.59 10.43
N VAL A 164 -10.39 4.99 9.53
CA VAL A 164 -9.98 5.60 8.25
C VAL A 164 -11.12 5.60 7.22
N ARG A 165 -12.07 4.64 7.28
CA ARG A 165 -13.27 4.63 6.43
C ARG A 165 -14.10 5.90 6.54
N HIS A 166 -14.26 6.45 7.73
CA HIS A 166 -15.03 7.67 7.93
C HIS A 166 -14.37 8.91 7.30
N CYS A 167 -13.09 8.80 6.92
CA CYS A 167 -12.33 9.88 6.32
C CYS A 167 -12.31 9.92 4.79
N TRP A 168 -12.66 8.84 4.10
CA TRP A 168 -12.58 8.80 2.62
C TRP A 168 -13.94 8.68 1.92
N LEU A 169 -15.04 8.58 2.68
CA LEU A 169 -16.40 8.42 2.15
C LEU A 169 -17.37 9.52 2.64
N ARG A 170 -16.84 10.72 2.94
CA ARG A 170 -17.63 11.95 3.01
C ARG A 170 -16.91 13.08 2.31
#